data_AF-A0A7X5F2P3-F1
#
_entry.id   AF-A0A7X5F2P3-F1
#
_cell.length_a   1.000
_cell.length_b   1.000
_cell.length_c   1.000
_cell.angle_alpha   90.00
_cell.angle_beta   90.00
_cell.angle_gamma   90.00
#
_symmetry.space_group_name_H-M   'P 1'
#
loop_
_entity.id
_entity.type
_entity.pdbx_description
1 polymer ?
#
loop_
_entity_poly.entity_id
_entity_poly.type
_entity_poly.pdbx_seq_one_letter_code
_entity_poly.pdbx_strand_id
1 'polypeptide(L)'
;MTPQHYLTQALIIRAIARDDPERPLIGAPLLALRRQVAAGEHAEHPAALTAEAVRQEIMRLGIGDMPPATDLVATLLETLSQRLGGNGYKSAWEAIGIKPTRGRDLLARSANAVDWPIWKTLRDAALAD
;
A
#
# COMPACT_ATOMS: atom_id res chain seq x y z
N MET A 1 -1.78 2.02 -17.43
CA MET A 1 -1.59 0.94 -16.43
C MET A 1 -2.84 0.91 -15.57
N THR A 2 -3.40 -0.27 -15.31
CA THR A 2 -4.66 -0.42 -14.56
C THR A 2 -4.43 -0.37 -13.04
N PRO A 3 -5.43 -0.07 -12.20
CA PRO A 3 -5.27 -0.03 -10.74
C PRO A 3 -4.86 -1.38 -10.14
N GLN A 4 -5.38 -2.46 -10.72
CA GLN A 4 -5.04 -3.82 -10.32
C GLN A 4 -3.54 -4.11 -10.49
N HIS A 5 -2.90 -3.52 -11.49
CA HIS A 5 -1.46 -3.67 -11.71
C HIS A 5 -0.64 -3.09 -10.54
N TYR A 6 -0.97 -1.88 -10.07
CA TYR A 6 -0.26 -1.26 -8.94
C TYR A 6 -0.51 -1.99 -7.62
N LEU A 7 -1.71 -2.55 -7.44
CA LEU A 7 -2.02 -3.39 -6.28
C LEU A 7 -1.19 -4.67 -6.29
N THR A 8 -1.06 -5.34 -7.44
CA THR A 8 -0.16 -6.48 -7.61
C THR A 8 1.27 -6.13 -7.23
N GLN A 9 1.80 -5.02 -7.75
CA GLN A 9 3.16 -4.55 -7.40
C GLN A 9 3.32 -4.34 -5.89
N ALA A 10 2.36 -3.66 -5.26
CA ALA A 10 2.37 -3.41 -3.83
C ALA A 10 2.41 -4.70 -3.00
N LEU A 11 1.65 -5.72 -3.38
CA LEU A 11 1.65 -7.01 -2.69
C LEU A 11 2.98 -7.74 -2.81
N ILE A 12 3.60 -7.73 -3.98
CA ILE A 12 4.94 -8.30 -4.21
C ILE A 12 5.98 -7.59 -3.34
N ILE A 13 6.01 -6.25 -3.39
CA ILE A 13 6.94 -5.43 -2.61
C ILE A 13 6.80 -5.72 -1.13
N ARG A 14 5.57 -5.78 -0.62
CA ARG A 14 5.31 -6.03 0.80
C ARG A 14 5.64 -7.45 1.23
N ALA A 15 5.44 -8.44 0.36
CA ALA A 15 5.83 -9.82 0.65
C ALA A 15 7.36 -9.95 0.74
N ILE A 16 8.09 -9.44 -0.26
CA ILE A 16 9.56 -9.50 -0.30
C ILE A 16 10.17 -8.70 0.87
N ALA A 17 9.64 -7.51 1.17
CA ALA A 17 10.14 -6.69 2.28
C ALA A 17 9.91 -7.30 3.67
N ARG A 18 9.07 -8.33 3.78
CA ARG A 18 8.76 -9.05 5.04
C ARG A 18 9.45 -10.40 5.15
N ASP A 19 10.09 -10.87 4.09
CA ASP A 19 10.68 -12.21 4.03
C ASP A 19 11.84 -12.37 5.03
N ASP A 20 12.64 -11.32 5.23
CA ASP A 20 13.70 -11.26 6.24
C ASP A 20 13.41 -10.18 7.30
N PRO A 21 12.79 -10.55 8.43
CA PRO A 21 12.52 -9.60 9.51
C PRO A 21 13.78 -9.15 10.27
N GLU A 22 14.88 -9.89 10.19
CA GLU A 22 16.16 -9.48 10.81
C GLU A 22 16.87 -8.41 9.97
N ARG A 23 16.56 -8.34 8.67
CA ARG A 23 17.12 -7.37 7.72
C ARG A 23 16.01 -6.65 6.95
N PRO A 24 15.25 -5.76 7.63
CA PRO A 24 14.14 -5.08 7.01
C PRO A 24 14.60 -4.21 5.82
N LEU A 25 13.95 -4.38 4.67
CA LEU A 25 14.19 -3.53 3.51
C LEU A 25 13.66 -2.11 3.79
N ILE A 26 14.58 -1.18 3.99
CA ILE A 26 14.30 0.24 4.22
C ILE A 26 15.17 1.12 3.33
N GLY A 27 14.81 2.40 3.16
CA GLY A 27 15.64 3.37 2.44
C GLY A 27 15.94 2.96 0.99
N ALA A 28 17.22 3.00 0.61
CA ALA A 28 17.67 2.73 -0.75
C ALA A 28 17.37 1.29 -1.23
N PRO A 29 17.61 0.22 -0.44
CA PRO A 29 17.18 -1.14 -0.80
C PRO A 29 15.69 -1.26 -1.14
N LEU A 30 14.81 -0.66 -0.33
CA LEU A 30 13.37 -0.69 -0.61
C LEU A 30 13.02 0.09 -1.89
N LEU A 31 13.68 1.23 -2.13
CA LEU A 31 13.51 1.99 -3.36
C LEU A 31 13.96 1.19 -4.60
N ALA A 32 15.05 0.44 -4.49
CA ALA A 32 15.50 -0.45 -5.56
C ALA A 32 14.46 -1.53 -5.88
N LEU A 33 13.93 -2.20 -4.84
CA LEU A 33 12.87 -3.20 -4.99
C LEU A 33 11.63 -2.64 -5.72
N ARG A 34 11.19 -1.43 -5.35
CA ARG A 34 10.06 -0.76 -6.02
C ARG A 34 10.30 -0.59 -7.52
N ARG A 35 11.53 -0.18 -7.91
CA ARG A 35 11.90 0.00 -9.32
C ARG A 35 11.97 -1.32 -10.08
N GLN A 36 12.51 -2.36 -9.46
CA GLN A 36 12.56 -3.72 -10.03
C GLN A 36 11.15 -4.24 -10.31
N VAL A 37 10.27 -4.16 -9.32
CA VAL A 37 8.86 -4.58 -9.46
C VAL A 37 8.11 -3.72 -10.49
N ALA A 38 8.39 -2.42 -10.56
CA ALA A 38 7.84 -1.54 -11.59
C ALA A 38 8.32 -1.90 -13.01
N ALA A 39 9.56 -2.41 -13.14
CA ALA A 39 10.11 -2.91 -14.39
C ALA A 39 9.60 -4.32 -14.77
N GLY A 40 8.77 -4.94 -13.93
CA GLY A 40 8.21 -6.29 -14.15
C GLY A 40 9.09 -7.41 -13.60
N GLU A 41 10.19 -7.09 -12.91
CA GLU A 41 10.92 -8.09 -12.14
C GLU A 41 9.99 -8.63 -11.03
N HIS A 42 10.09 -9.93 -10.73
CA HIS A 42 9.23 -10.62 -9.76
C HIS A 42 7.75 -10.79 -10.17
N ALA A 43 7.39 -10.65 -11.45
CA ALA A 43 6.01 -10.85 -11.91
C ALA A 43 5.42 -12.24 -11.55
N GLU A 44 6.26 -13.27 -11.44
CA GLU A 44 5.87 -14.64 -11.05
C GLU A 44 5.77 -14.87 -9.54
N HIS A 45 6.01 -13.84 -8.72
CA HIS A 45 5.98 -13.98 -7.27
C HIS A 45 4.57 -14.38 -6.78
N PRO A 46 4.42 -15.36 -5.86
CA PRO A 46 3.11 -15.89 -5.46
C PRO A 46 2.11 -14.84 -4.95
N ALA A 47 2.60 -13.75 -4.34
CA ALA A 47 1.78 -12.63 -3.90
C ALA A 47 1.01 -11.93 -5.03
N ALA A 48 1.42 -12.09 -6.30
CA ALA A 48 0.67 -11.55 -7.43
C ALA A 48 -0.71 -12.19 -7.58
N LEU A 49 -0.84 -13.48 -7.21
CA LEU A 49 -2.05 -14.27 -7.35
C LEU A 49 -3.16 -13.83 -6.36
N THR A 50 -2.80 -13.11 -5.29
CA THR A 50 -3.76 -12.69 -4.26
C THR A 50 -4.39 -11.33 -4.53
N ALA A 51 -3.95 -10.62 -5.58
CA ALA A 51 -4.35 -9.23 -5.84
C ALA A 51 -5.86 -9.04 -5.96
N GLU A 52 -6.57 -9.92 -6.67
CA GLU A 52 -8.02 -9.81 -6.79
C GLU A 52 -8.73 -10.08 -5.46
N ALA A 53 -8.29 -11.08 -4.68
CA ALA A 53 -8.88 -11.36 -3.37
C ALA A 53 -8.71 -10.18 -2.40
N VAL A 54 -7.51 -9.58 -2.35
CA VAL A 54 -7.25 -8.39 -1.54
C VAL A 54 -8.06 -7.18 -2.03
N ARG A 55 -8.22 -7.02 -3.36
CA ARG A 55 -9.06 -5.96 -3.93
C ARG A 55 -10.51 -6.10 -3.46
N GLN A 56 -11.07 -7.31 -3.54
CA GLN A 56 -12.43 -7.58 -3.08
C GLN A 56 -12.59 -7.31 -1.58
N GLU A 57 -11.61 -7.69 -0.77
CA GLU A 57 -11.59 -7.39 0.67
C GLU A 57 -11.63 -5.87 0.92
N ILE A 58 -10.76 -5.10 0.26
CA ILE A 58 -10.70 -3.64 0.37
C ILE A 58 -12.03 -2.99 -0.05
N MET A 59 -12.64 -3.48 -1.14
CA MET A 59 -13.89 -2.92 -1.68
C MET A 59 -15.10 -3.25 -0.82
N ARG A 60 -15.06 -4.36 -0.06
CA ARG A 60 -16.12 -4.78 0.87
C ARG A 60 -16.19 -3.90 2.11
N LEU A 61 -15.07 -3.35 2.57
CA LEU A 61 -15.04 -2.53 3.80
C LEU A 61 -15.88 -1.25 3.65
N GLY A 62 -16.82 -1.07 4.58
CA GLY A 62 -17.71 0.07 4.74
C GLY A 62 -17.43 0.89 6.00
N ILE A 63 -18.28 1.90 6.25
CA ILE A 63 -18.16 2.79 7.43
C ILE A 63 -18.15 2.00 8.74
N GLY A 64 -18.96 0.95 8.83
CA GLY A 64 -19.09 0.11 10.03
C GLY A 64 -17.90 -0.80 10.30
N ASP A 65 -16.98 -0.95 9.35
CA ASP A 65 -15.78 -1.78 9.49
C ASP A 65 -14.55 -0.97 9.92
N MET A 66 -14.74 0.29 10.30
CA MET A 66 -13.65 1.15 10.75
C MET A 66 -13.33 0.87 12.22
N PRO A 67 -12.04 0.79 12.58
CA PRO A 67 -10.89 0.99 11.71
C PRO A 67 -10.53 -0.24 10.86
N PRO A 68 -9.96 -0.06 9.65
CA PRO A 68 -9.51 -1.16 8.82
C PRO A 68 -8.24 -1.80 9.41
N ALA A 69 -7.92 -3.02 8.99
CA ALA A 69 -6.64 -3.63 9.32
C ALA A 69 -5.47 -2.76 8.83
N THR A 70 -4.49 -2.49 9.72
CA THR A 70 -3.29 -1.71 9.38
C THR A 70 -2.57 -2.26 8.15
N ASP A 71 -2.63 -3.57 7.95
CA ASP A 71 -2.03 -4.22 6.79
C ASP A 71 -2.62 -3.71 5.47
N LEU A 72 -3.95 -3.58 5.39
CA LEU A 72 -4.66 -3.09 4.21
C LEU A 72 -4.38 -1.61 3.95
N VAL A 73 -4.27 -0.80 5.01
CA VAL A 73 -3.85 0.61 4.90
C VAL A 73 -2.44 0.69 4.28
N ALA A 74 -1.51 -0.11 4.78
CA ALA A 74 -0.16 -0.18 4.21
C ALA A 74 -0.14 -0.71 2.77
N THR A 75 -1.01 -1.67 2.41
CA THR A 75 -1.18 -2.11 1.01
C THR A 75 -1.61 -0.97 0.11
N LEU A 76 -2.63 -0.19 0.51
CA LEU A 76 -3.12 0.92 -0.29
C LEU A 76 -2.09 2.05 -0.40
N LEU A 77 -1.32 2.32 0.65
CA LEU A 77 -0.23 3.31 0.60
C LEU A 77 0.90 2.88 -0.34
N GLU A 78 1.27 1.61 -0.33
CA GLU A 78 2.25 1.09 -1.29
C GLU A 78 1.69 1.13 -2.72
N THR A 79 0.41 0.80 -2.90
CA THR A 79 -0.29 0.87 -4.20
C THR A 79 -0.28 2.29 -4.75
N LEU A 80 -0.68 3.27 -3.94
CA LEU A 80 -0.66 4.69 -4.32
C LEU A 80 0.77 5.19 -4.53
N SER A 81 1.73 4.74 -3.72
CA SER A 81 3.15 5.03 -3.92
C SER A 81 3.62 4.57 -5.30
N GLN A 82 3.30 3.34 -5.72
CA GLN A 82 3.65 2.84 -7.06
C GLN A 82 2.99 3.65 -8.18
N ARG A 83 1.71 3.97 -8.02
CA ARG A 83 0.99 4.86 -8.96
C ARG A 83 1.66 6.22 -9.12
N LEU A 84 2.24 6.74 -8.04
CA LEU A 84 2.96 8.02 -8.01
C LEU A 84 4.46 7.89 -8.35
N GLY A 85 4.90 6.78 -8.93
CA GLY A 85 6.29 6.55 -9.36
C GLY A 85 7.21 5.91 -8.33
N GLY A 86 6.66 5.24 -7.30
CA GLY A 86 7.42 4.48 -6.31
C GLY A 86 8.08 5.33 -5.21
N ASN A 87 7.55 6.52 -4.95
CA ASN A 87 8.16 7.52 -4.05
C ASN A 87 7.92 7.27 -2.54
N GLY A 88 7.29 6.15 -2.18
CA GLY A 88 7.05 5.73 -0.80
C GLY A 88 5.86 6.40 -0.12
N TYR A 89 5.64 6.04 1.15
CA TYR A 89 4.42 6.42 1.89
C TYR A 89 4.29 7.91 2.15
N LYS A 90 5.41 8.64 2.24
CA LYS A 90 5.39 10.11 2.42
C LYS A 90 4.55 10.76 1.31
N SER A 91 4.89 10.43 0.07
CA SER A 91 4.25 10.97 -1.13
C SER A 91 2.81 10.49 -1.26
N ALA A 92 2.52 9.25 -0.87
CA ALA A 92 1.15 8.71 -0.87
C ALA A 92 0.23 9.46 0.12
N TRP A 93 0.71 9.77 1.32
CA TRP A 93 -0.05 10.58 2.28
C TRP A 93 -0.28 12.01 1.79
N GLU A 94 0.76 12.64 1.26
CA GLU A 94 0.67 14.00 0.71
C GLU A 94 -0.34 14.07 -0.44
N ALA A 95 -0.39 13.05 -1.30
CA ALA A 95 -1.34 12.97 -2.42
C ALA A 95 -2.81 12.93 -1.99
N ILE A 96 -3.12 12.49 -0.77
CA ILE A 96 -4.48 12.53 -0.21
C ILE A 96 -4.67 13.64 0.84
N GLY A 97 -3.76 14.63 0.86
CA GLY A 97 -3.86 15.80 1.73
C GLY A 97 -3.48 15.57 3.19
N ILE A 98 -2.84 14.44 3.51
CA ILE A 98 -2.39 14.12 4.88
C ILE A 98 -0.91 14.43 5.02
N LYS A 99 -0.55 15.23 6.04
CA LYS A 99 0.86 15.49 6.37
C LYS A 99 1.58 14.18 6.69
N PRO A 100 2.81 13.94 6.20
CA PRO A 100 3.52 12.67 6.41
C PRO A 100 3.73 12.28 7.88
N THR A 101 3.93 13.25 8.77
CA THR A 101 4.05 13.00 10.21
C THR A 101 2.76 12.41 10.76
N ARG A 102 1.62 13.05 10.48
CA ARG A 102 0.29 12.52 10.81
C ARG A 102 0.05 11.15 10.18
N GLY A 103 0.41 10.96 8.91
CA GLY A 103 0.28 9.67 8.23
C GLY A 103 1.10 8.55 8.87
N ARG A 104 2.30 8.86 9.37
CA ARG A 104 3.10 7.92 10.15
C ARG A 104 2.41 7.55 11.46
N ASP A 105 1.83 8.52 12.16
CA ASP A 105 1.10 8.30 13.42
C ASP A 105 -0.15 7.45 13.19
N LEU A 106 -0.85 7.63 12.06
CA LEU A 106 -2.00 6.81 11.65
C LEU A 106 -1.64 5.34 11.41
N LEU A 107 -0.40 5.05 10.98
CA LEU A 107 0.11 3.68 10.83
C LEU A 107 0.73 3.11 12.11
N ALA A 108 1.16 3.96 13.04
CA ALA A 108 1.91 3.55 14.21
C ALA A 108 0.98 3.11 15.36
N ARG A 109 0.83 1.78 15.53
CA ARG A 109 0.31 1.04 16.72
C ARG A 109 -1.08 1.40 17.30
N SER A 110 -1.69 2.54 16.99
CA SER A 110 -3.09 2.80 17.31
C SER A 110 -3.94 2.42 16.12
N ALA A 111 -4.34 1.15 16.09
CA ALA A 111 -5.23 0.59 15.07
C ALA A 111 -6.56 1.35 14.92
N ASN A 112 -6.86 2.37 15.73
CA ASN A 112 -8.14 3.09 15.78
C ASN A 112 -8.13 4.47 15.11
N ALA A 113 -7.04 4.88 14.44
CA ALA A 113 -6.89 6.26 13.97
C ALA A 113 -7.38 6.50 12.53
N VAL A 114 -7.50 5.44 11.72
CA VAL A 114 -8.01 5.55 10.34
C VAL A 114 -9.52 5.43 10.36
N ASP A 115 -10.19 6.57 10.16
CA ASP A 115 -11.64 6.66 10.01
C ASP A 115 -12.08 6.46 8.55
N TRP A 116 -13.39 6.43 8.34
CA TRP A 116 -13.96 6.23 7.02
C TRP A 116 -13.53 7.27 5.98
N PRO A 117 -13.55 8.60 6.26
CA PRO A 117 -13.05 9.59 5.32
C PRO A 117 -11.60 9.34 4.87
N ILE A 118 -10.69 9.03 5.81
CA ILE A 118 -9.29 8.74 5.47
C ILE A 118 -9.20 7.46 4.65
N TRP A 119 -9.87 6.39 5.08
CA TRP A 119 -9.90 5.10 4.38
C TRP A 119 -10.43 5.24 2.95
N LYS A 120 -11.61 5.84 2.78
CA LYS A 120 -12.26 6.01 1.48
C LYS A 120 -11.40 6.85 0.54
N THR A 121 -10.82 7.95 1.03
CA THR A 121 -9.95 8.80 0.21
C THR A 121 -8.70 8.04 -0.24
N LEU A 122 -8.05 7.31 0.67
CA LEU A 122 -6.89 6.49 0.34
C LEU A 122 -7.24 5.39 -0.67
N ARG A 123 -8.34 4.67 -0.44
CA ARG A 123 -8.82 3.60 -1.32
C ARG A 123 -9.12 4.12 -2.72
N ASP A 124 -9.90 5.18 -2.82
CA ASP A 124 -10.31 5.75 -4.10
C ASP A 124 -9.08 6.32 -4.85
N ALA A 125 -8.12 6.97 -4.17
CA ALA A 125 -6.88 7.45 -4.79
C ALA A 125 -5.97 6.30 -5.27
N ALA A 126 -5.85 5.24 -4.50
CA ALA A 126 -5.02 4.08 -4.84
C ALA A 126 -5.64 3.23 -5.97
N LEU A 127 -6.96 3.10 -6.01
CA LEU A 127 -7.68 2.19 -6.91
C LEU A 127 -8.45 2.86 -8.06
N ALA A 128 -8.40 4.19 -8.23
CA ALA A 128 -9.07 4.87 -9.34
C ALA A 128 -8.49 4.43 -10.70
N ASP A 129 -9.36 4.11 -11.66
CA ASP A 129 -9.00 3.74 -13.04
C ASP A 129 -8.18 4.80 -13.79
#